data_AF-A0A0F5YBX0-F1
#
_entry.id   AF-A0A0F5YBX0-F1
#
_cell.length_a   1.000
_cell.length_b   1.000
_cell.length_c   1.000
_cell.angle_alpha   90.00
_cell.angle_beta   90.00
_cell.angle_gamma   90.00
#
_symmetry.space_group_name_H-M   'P 1'
#
loop_
_entity.id
_entity.type
_entity.pdbx_description
1 polymer ?
#
loop_
_entity_poly.entity_id
_entity_poly.type
_entity_poly.pdbx_seq_one_letter_code
_entity_poly.pdbx_strand_id
1 'polypeptide(L)'
;MFHRLSPSKRLRKVVILGLIGFPAMTYFEPQLMVSSAHEVEVSEDVAATFHLEPNHNPKAGETAQVWFALTRRGGAIIPLEQCNCKLAVYAQPRQAEDKPMITPPLTAISAEKYQGIPGANVIFPKAGSYELELSGTPKGNTSFKPFKLSYSVTVR
;
A
#
# COMPACT_ATOMS: atom_id res chain seq x y z
N MET A 1 61.86 -5.81 58.68
CA MET A 1 62.76 -4.62 58.58
C MET A 1 63.03 -4.39 57.10
N PHE A 2 62.42 -3.35 56.49
CA PHE A 2 63.05 -2.03 56.25
C PHE A 2 64.27 -2.17 55.31
N HIS A 3 64.40 -1.62 54.10
CA HIS A 3 63.91 -0.41 53.42
C HIS A 3 63.98 -0.64 51.87
N ARG A 4 63.07 -0.13 51.01
CA ARG A 4 63.07 1.21 50.33
C ARG A 4 64.38 1.47 49.54
N LEU A 5 64.47 1.75 48.23
CA LEU A 5 63.87 2.74 47.30
C LEU A 5 64.29 2.29 45.86
N SER A 6 63.67 2.60 44.72
CA SER A 6 63.40 3.92 44.12
C SER A 6 62.73 3.74 42.74
N PRO A 7 61.81 4.61 42.30
CA PRO A 7 61.19 4.58 40.97
C PRO A 7 61.91 5.51 39.99
N SER A 8 62.01 5.13 38.72
CA SER A 8 62.32 6.10 37.65
C SER A 8 61.24 6.09 36.56
N LYS A 9 60.58 7.25 36.47
CA LYS A 9 59.61 7.63 35.45
C LYS A 9 60.36 7.96 34.16
N ARG A 10 59.94 7.39 33.03
CA ARG A 10 60.09 8.04 31.72
C ARG A 10 58.79 7.90 30.94
N LEU A 11 57.90 8.88 31.19
CA LEU A 11 56.74 9.16 30.37
C LEU A 11 57.23 9.76 29.04
N ARG A 12 57.29 8.96 27.98
CA ARG A 12 57.49 9.46 26.61
C ARG A 12 56.14 9.99 26.10
N LYS A 13 55.99 11.31 26.11
CA LYS A 13 54.93 12.02 25.37
C LYS A 13 55.18 11.77 23.87
N VAL A 14 54.28 11.04 23.22
CA VAL A 14 54.22 10.96 21.75
C VAL A 14 53.20 12.01 21.32
N VAL A 15 53.70 13.08 20.70
CA VAL A 15 52.89 14.07 19.99
C VAL A 15 52.64 13.48 18.60
N ILE A 16 51.41 13.00 18.34
CA ILE A 16 50.98 12.67 16.98
C ILE A 16 50.31 13.93 16.42
N LEU A 17 51.07 14.60 15.56
CA LEU A 17 50.62 15.66 14.67
C LEU A 17 49.68 15.04 13.62
N GLY A 18 48.56 15.71 13.34
CA GLY A 18 47.39 15.12 12.71
C GLY A 18 47.49 14.75 11.24
N LEU A 19 46.56 13.89 10.82
CA LEU A 19 46.07 13.80 9.45
C LEU A 19 44.56 14.03 9.47
N ILE A 20 44.22 15.22 8.98
CA ILE A 20 42.97 15.67 8.36
C ILE A 20 42.42 14.49 7.53
N GLY A 21 41.23 13.97 7.78
CA GLY A 21 39.97 14.64 7.50
C GLY A 21 39.36 14.05 6.22
N PHE A 22 38.72 12.89 6.32
CA PHE A 22 37.63 12.53 5.43
C PHE A 22 36.40 12.39 6.31
N PRO A 23 35.45 13.34 6.30
CA PRO A 23 34.17 13.08 6.92
C PRO A 23 33.61 11.84 6.23
N ALA A 24 33.20 10.86 7.02
CA ALA A 24 32.30 9.82 6.58
C ALA A 24 30.99 10.49 6.17
N MET A 25 30.95 11.11 4.98
CA MET A 25 29.71 11.36 4.26
C MET A 25 29.26 10.01 3.72
N THR A 26 28.77 9.17 4.62
CA THR A 26 27.73 8.22 4.28
C THR A 26 26.58 9.07 3.77
N TYR A 27 26.42 9.14 2.45
CA TYR A 27 25.22 9.60 1.81
C TYR A 27 24.08 8.68 2.30
N PHE A 28 23.50 9.02 3.44
CA PHE A 28 22.26 8.43 3.91
C PHE A 28 21.19 9.05 3.01
N GLU A 29 21.07 8.53 1.79
CA GLU A 29 19.90 8.79 0.96
C GLU A 29 18.68 8.43 1.81
N PRO A 30 17.76 9.37 2.06
CA PRO A 30 16.49 9.02 2.63
C PRO A 30 15.82 8.09 1.63
N GLN A 31 15.92 6.78 1.85
CA GLN A 31 15.00 5.83 1.25
C GLN A 31 13.62 6.28 1.70
N LEU A 32 12.92 7.00 0.81
CA LEU A 32 11.50 7.23 0.92
C LEU A 32 10.89 5.83 0.98
N MET A 33 10.65 5.35 2.19
CA MET A 33 9.90 4.14 2.46
C MET A 33 8.49 4.43 2.00
N VAL A 34 8.26 4.18 0.72
CA VAL A 34 6.95 4.25 0.10
C VAL A 34 6.13 3.16 0.77
N SER A 35 5.26 3.55 1.70
CA SER A 35 4.33 2.63 2.35
C SER A 35 3.26 2.24 1.35
N SER A 36 3.44 1.10 0.69
CA SER A 36 2.35 0.43 -0.01
C SER A 36 1.36 -0.08 1.03
N ALA A 37 0.42 0.77 1.41
CA ALA A 37 -0.71 0.30 2.20
C ALA A 37 -1.48 -0.73 1.36
N HIS A 38 -1.97 -1.77 2.01
CA HIS A 38 -2.93 -2.69 1.42
C HIS A 38 -4.01 -2.86 2.47
N GLU A 39 -5.26 -2.68 2.06
CA GLU A 39 -6.40 -2.92 2.94
C GLU A 39 -6.98 -4.28 2.58
N VAL A 40 -7.35 -5.07 3.58
CA VAL A 40 -7.96 -6.38 3.35
C VAL A 40 -9.32 -6.41 3.99
N GLU A 41 -10.33 -6.62 3.17
CA GLU A 41 -11.72 -6.78 3.60
C GLU A 41 -12.23 -8.17 3.23
N VAL A 42 -13.18 -8.67 4.03
CA VAL A 42 -13.76 -10.02 3.87
C VAL A 42 -15.28 -9.93 3.87
N SER A 43 -15.90 -10.58 2.90
CA SER A 43 -17.35 -10.74 2.81
C SER A 43 -17.64 -12.19 2.44
N GLU A 44 -18.37 -12.89 3.32
CA GLU A 44 -18.72 -14.30 3.15
C GLU A 44 -17.51 -15.24 3.00
N ASP A 45 -17.27 -15.77 1.80
CA ASP A 45 -16.14 -16.63 1.45
C ASP A 45 -15.14 -15.95 0.50
N VAL A 46 -15.27 -14.64 0.29
CA VAL A 46 -14.40 -13.81 -0.54
C VAL A 46 -13.63 -12.82 0.32
N ALA A 47 -12.31 -12.80 0.16
CA ALA A 47 -11.44 -11.76 0.70
C ALA A 47 -10.86 -10.95 -0.47
N ALA A 48 -10.64 -9.65 -0.27
CA ALA A 48 -10.00 -8.81 -1.26
C ALA A 48 -8.90 -7.98 -0.64
N THR A 49 -7.69 -8.10 -1.20
CA THR A 49 -6.61 -7.14 -0.98
C THR A 49 -6.83 -5.97 -1.94
N PHE A 50 -7.03 -4.78 -1.38
CA PHE A 50 -7.24 -3.54 -2.08
C PHE A 50 -5.97 -2.70 -2.10
N HIS A 51 -5.69 -2.12 -3.26
CA HIS A 51 -4.66 -1.10 -3.41
C HIS A 51 -5.14 0.05 -4.31
N LEU A 52 -4.69 1.26 -3.99
CA LEU A 52 -4.96 2.46 -4.77
C LEU A 52 -3.69 3.25 -5.01
N GLU A 53 -3.36 3.52 -6.27
CA GLU A 53 -2.15 4.24 -6.64
C GLU A 53 -2.33 5.77 -6.65
N PRO A 54 -1.27 6.54 -6.35
CA PRO A 54 -0.01 6.10 -5.76
C PRO A 54 -0.16 5.88 -4.24
N ASN A 55 0.13 4.69 -3.74
CA ASN A 55 0.30 4.40 -2.30
C ASN A 55 -0.82 4.91 -1.38
N HIS A 56 -2.06 4.64 -1.76
CA HIS A 56 -3.29 5.09 -1.09
C HIS A 56 -3.39 6.62 -0.92
N ASN A 57 -2.69 7.38 -1.76
CA ASN A 57 -2.66 8.84 -1.73
C ASN A 57 -2.94 9.45 -3.11
N PRO A 58 -4.10 9.14 -3.73
CA PRO A 58 -4.51 9.70 -5.00
C PRO A 58 -4.69 11.23 -4.90
N LYS A 59 -4.47 11.91 -6.02
CA LYS A 59 -4.75 13.35 -6.14
C LYS A 59 -5.98 13.58 -7.00
N ALA A 60 -6.73 14.62 -6.67
CA ALA A 60 -7.85 15.07 -7.46
C ALA A 60 -7.42 15.50 -8.87
N GLY A 61 -8.21 15.13 -9.87
CA GLY A 61 -7.96 15.44 -11.28
C GLY A 61 -6.87 14.60 -11.94
N GLU A 62 -6.10 13.81 -11.19
CA GLU A 62 -5.11 12.88 -11.73
C GLU A 62 -5.69 11.46 -11.85
N THR A 63 -5.16 10.66 -12.78
CA THR A 63 -5.55 9.25 -12.90
C THR A 63 -4.89 8.45 -11.78
N ALA A 64 -5.71 7.71 -11.02
CA ALA A 64 -5.31 6.74 -10.02
C ALA A 64 -5.71 5.34 -10.48
N GLN A 65 -4.78 4.38 -10.41
CA GLN A 65 -5.12 2.97 -10.66
C GLN A 65 -5.55 2.32 -9.34
N VAL A 66 -6.71 1.68 -9.35
CA VAL A 66 -7.18 0.84 -8.27
C VAL A 66 -7.16 -0.61 -8.70
N TRP A 67 -6.81 -1.52 -7.80
CA TRP A 67 -6.91 -2.96 -8.05
C TRP A 67 -7.30 -3.74 -6.80
N PHE A 68 -7.89 -4.92 -7.04
CA PHE A 68 -8.44 -5.79 -6.00
C PHE A 68 -8.01 -7.23 -6.24
N ALA A 69 -7.10 -7.76 -5.44
CA ALA A 69 -6.77 -9.18 -5.48
C ALA A 69 -7.82 -9.98 -4.71
N LEU A 70 -8.79 -10.51 -5.43
CA LEU A 70 -9.86 -11.35 -4.88
C LEU A 70 -9.37 -12.77 -4.63
N THR A 71 -9.70 -13.32 -3.47
CA THR A 71 -9.41 -14.71 -3.11
C THR A 71 -10.63 -15.36 -2.46
N ARG A 72 -10.79 -16.67 -2.69
CA ARG A 72 -11.74 -17.49 -1.92
C ARG A 72 -11.11 -17.92 -0.60
N ARG A 73 -11.94 -18.40 0.32
CA ARG A 73 -11.47 -19.20 1.46
C ARG A 73 -10.48 -20.27 0.97
N GLY A 74 -9.30 -20.32 1.61
CA GLY A 74 -8.19 -21.17 1.18
C GLY A 74 -7.16 -20.47 0.27
N GLY A 75 -7.38 -19.21 -0.10
CA GLY A 75 -6.39 -18.35 -0.78
C GLY A 75 -6.37 -18.46 -2.31
N ALA A 76 -7.28 -19.23 -2.91
CA ALA A 76 -7.37 -19.35 -4.36
C ALA A 76 -7.85 -18.03 -4.98
N ILE A 77 -7.12 -17.51 -5.98
CA ILE A 77 -7.46 -16.25 -6.65
C ILE A 77 -8.78 -16.38 -7.42
N ILE A 78 -9.61 -15.32 -7.37
CA ILE A 78 -10.78 -15.14 -8.23
C ILE A 78 -10.41 -14.11 -9.32
N PRO A 79 -10.10 -14.53 -10.55
CA PRO A 79 -9.82 -13.59 -11.63
C PRO A 79 -11.09 -12.86 -12.09
N LEU A 80 -10.94 -11.67 -12.68
CA LEU A 80 -12.07 -10.86 -13.16
C LEU A 80 -12.93 -11.60 -14.19
N GLU A 81 -12.33 -12.47 -14.99
CA GLU A 81 -13.05 -13.29 -15.98
C GLU A 81 -14.12 -14.20 -15.32
N GLN A 82 -13.92 -14.57 -14.05
CA GLN A 82 -14.83 -15.41 -13.26
C GLN A 82 -15.83 -14.60 -12.40
N CYS A 83 -15.73 -13.26 -12.41
CA CYS A 83 -16.55 -12.38 -11.59
C CYS A 83 -17.37 -11.41 -12.43
N ASN A 84 -18.67 -11.30 -12.15
CA ASN A 84 -19.51 -10.17 -12.57
C ASN A 84 -19.26 -8.97 -11.64
N CYS A 85 -18.00 -8.56 -11.55
CA CYS A 85 -17.57 -7.53 -10.63
C CYS A 85 -18.00 -6.14 -11.11
N LYS A 86 -18.36 -5.27 -10.17
CA LYS A 86 -18.67 -3.86 -10.40
C LYS A 86 -17.97 -3.02 -9.34
N LEU A 87 -17.39 -1.91 -9.77
CA LEU A 87 -16.85 -0.88 -8.89
C LEU A 87 -17.73 0.36 -8.95
N ALA A 88 -18.08 0.87 -7.77
CA ALA A 88 -18.85 2.08 -7.58
C ALA A 88 -18.10 3.03 -6.63
N VAL A 89 -17.99 4.30 -6.99
CA VAL A 89 -17.31 5.33 -6.20
C VAL A 89 -18.33 6.35 -5.72
N TYR A 90 -18.40 6.56 -4.41
CA TYR A 90 -19.29 7.51 -3.76
C TYR A 90 -18.48 8.61 -3.09
N ALA A 91 -18.94 9.86 -3.19
CA ALA A 91 -18.41 10.93 -2.33
C ALA A 91 -18.92 10.72 -0.90
N GLN A 92 -18.13 11.12 0.10
CA GLN A 92 -18.54 11.10 1.49
C GLN A 92 -18.84 12.52 2.00
N PRO A 93 -19.85 12.69 2.88
CA PRO A 93 -20.68 11.64 3.49
C PRO A 93 -21.72 11.06 2.52
N ARG A 94 -21.92 9.74 2.57
CA ARG A 94 -22.90 9.00 1.76
C ARG A 94 -24.24 8.85 2.48
N GLN A 95 -25.35 9.11 1.79
CA GLN A 95 -26.71 8.75 2.18
C GLN A 95 -27.15 7.42 1.55
N ALA A 96 -28.17 6.78 2.10
CA ALA A 96 -28.60 5.44 1.66
C ALA A 96 -29.04 5.40 0.19
N GLU A 97 -29.64 6.49 -0.30
CA GLU A 97 -30.18 6.62 -1.66
C GLU A 97 -29.18 7.24 -2.65
N ASP A 98 -27.97 7.59 -2.19
CA ASP A 98 -26.97 8.20 -3.06
C ASP A 98 -26.57 7.25 -4.19
N LYS A 99 -26.53 7.82 -5.39
CA LYS A 99 -26.03 7.11 -6.57
C LYS A 99 -24.50 7.23 -6.62
N PRO A 100 -23.81 6.23 -7.18
CA PRO A 100 -22.37 6.34 -7.39
C PRO A 100 -22.07 7.51 -8.32
N MET A 101 -21.07 8.30 -7.93
CA MET A 101 -20.58 9.41 -8.74
C MET A 101 -19.73 8.91 -9.90
N ILE A 102 -19.04 7.78 -9.73
CA ILE A 102 -18.21 7.15 -10.76
C ILE A 102 -18.48 5.64 -10.75
N THR A 103 -18.66 5.05 -11.92
CA THR A 103 -18.73 3.58 -12.10
C THR A 103 -17.68 3.17 -13.13
N PRO A 104 -16.39 3.16 -12.76
CA PRO A 104 -15.33 2.88 -13.71
C PRO A 104 -15.42 1.43 -14.20
N PRO A 105 -15.14 1.16 -15.49
CA PRO A 105 -15.09 -0.20 -15.99
C PRO A 105 -13.93 -0.95 -15.34
N LEU A 106 -14.19 -2.18 -14.91
CA LEU A 106 -13.14 -3.09 -14.46
C LEU A 106 -12.50 -3.80 -15.66
N THR A 107 -11.18 -3.88 -15.63
CA THR A 107 -10.36 -4.61 -16.60
C THR A 107 -9.45 -5.58 -15.86
N ALA A 108 -9.08 -6.67 -16.53
CA ALA A 108 -8.17 -7.64 -15.94
C ALA A 108 -6.75 -7.09 -16.04
N ILE A 109 -6.05 -6.96 -14.91
CA ILE A 109 -4.68 -6.47 -14.85
C ILE A 109 -3.76 -7.46 -14.13
N SER A 110 -2.46 -7.20 -14.23
CA SER A 110 -1.45 -7.82 -13.39
C SER A 110 -0.81 -6.74 -12.52
N ALA A 111 -0.78 -6.96 -11.21
CA ALA A 111 -0.15 -6.07 -10.24
C ALA A 111 0.54 -6.93 -9.17
N GLU A 112 1.76 -6.54 -8.81
CA GLU A 112 2.62 -7.32 -7.91
C GLU A 112 2.73 -8.79 -8.36
N LYS A 113 2.33 -9.73 -7.51
CA LYS A 113 2.27 -11.17 -7.77
C LYS A 113 0.94 -11.65 -8.37
N TYR A 114 -0.06 -10.77 -8.45
CA TYR A 114 -1.42 -11.14 -8.85
C TYR A 114 -1.61 -10.95 -10.36
N GLN A 115 -2.40 -11.84 -10.96
CA GLN A 115 -2.68 -11.83 -12.40
C GLN A 115 -4.18 -11.97 -12.65
N GLY A 116 -4.66 -11.29 -13.69
CA GLY A 116 -6.07 -11.35 -14.10
C GLY A 116 -7.03 -10.75 -13.07
N ILE A 117 -6.54 -9.94 -12.13
CA ILE A 117 -7.35 -9.36 -11.05
C ILE A 117 -8.16 -8.17 -11.55
N PRO A 118 -9.32 -7.87 -10.92
CA PRO A 118 -10.05 -6.63 -11.18
C PRO A 118 -9.18 -5.39 -10.92
N GLY A 119 -9.04 -4.53 -11.93
CA GLY A 119 -8.43 -3.22 -11.81
C GLY A 119 -9.15 -2.17 -12.65
N ALA A 120 -9.05 -0.90 -12.26
CA ALA A 120 -9.65 0.22 -12.95
C ALA A 120 -8.78 1.48 -12.84
N ASN A 121 -8.90 2.36 -13.82
CA ASN A 121 -8.41 3.73 -13.70
C ASN A 121 -9.57 4.62 -13.23
N VAL A 122 -9.31 5.45 -12.22
CA VAL A 122 -10.28 6.36 -11.60
C VAL A 122 -9.68 7.77 -11.58
N ILE A 123 -10.50 8.77 -11.92
CA ILE A 123 -10.15 10.18 -11.75
C ILE A 123 -11.12 10.75 -10.72
N PHE A 124 -10.62 11.05 -9.53
CA PHE A 124 -11.42 11.70 -8.49
C PHE A 124 -11.55 13.19 -8.82
N PRO A 125 -12.76 13.76 -8.95
CA PRO A 125 -12.93 15.12 -9.45
C PRO A 125 -12.49 16.20 -8.46
N LYS A 126 -12.49 15.90 -7.16
CA LYS A 126 -12.16 16.85 -6.08
C LYS A 126 -11.42 16.15 -4.94
N ALA A 127 -10.64 16.92 -4.19
CA ALA A 127 -10.10 16.45 -2.92
C ALA A 127 -11.25 16.19 -1.93
N GLY A 128 -11.05 15.23 -1.03
CA GLY A 128 -12.05 14.83 -0.04
C GLY A 128 -12.08 13.33 0.21
N SER A 129 -13.05 12.91 1.00
CA SER A 129 -13.27 11.51 1.33
C SER A 129 -14.22 10.85 0.34
N TYR A 130 -13.90 9.60 -0.02
CA TYR A 130 -14.67 8.77 -0.93
C TYR A 130 -14.83 7.37 -0.33
N GLU A 131 -15.87 6.66 -0.76
CA GLU A 131 -16.01 5.23 -0.54
C GLU A 131 -15.98 4.52 -1.89
N LEU A 132 -15.11 3.50 -2.00
CA LEU A 132 -15.08 2.58 -3.12
C LEU A 132 -15.81 1.31 -2.71
N GLU A 133 -16.91 1.01 -3.38
CA GLU A 133 -17.69 -0.20 -3.18
C GLU A 133 -17.40 -1.19 -4.32
N LEU A 134 -16.74 -2.30 -4.01
CA LEU A 134 -16.59 -3.42 -4.91
C LEU A 134 -17.65 -4.47 -4.60
N SER A 135 -18.41 -4.88 -5.61
CA SER A 135 -19.38 -5.97 -5.50
C SER A 135 -19.23 -6.96 -6.65
N GLY A 136 -19.66 -8.20 -6.43
CA GLY A 136 -19.55 -9.22 -7.46
C GLY A 136 -20.41 -10.45 -7.21
N THR A 137 -20.73 -11.14 -8.30
CA THR A 137 -21.32 -12.49 -8.31
C THR A 137 -20.49 -13.40 -9.20
N PRO A 138 -20.51 -14.73 -8.96
CA PRO A 138 -19.80 -15.66 -9.83
C PRO A 138 -20.35 -15.66 -11.26
N LYS A 139 -19.47 -15.92 -12.23
CA LYS A 139 -19.83 -16.20 -13.63
C LYS A 139 -19.84 -17.71 -13.88
N GLY A 140 -20.77 -18.18 -14.70
CA GLY A 140 -20.82 -19.59 -15.13
C GLY A 140 -20.84 -20.57 -13.95
N ASN A 141 -19.97 -21.59 -13.98
CA ASN A 141 -19.89 -22.65 -12.97
C ASN A 141 -18.90 -22.33 -11.83
N THR A 142 -18.40 -21.11 -11.75
CA THR A 142 -17.51 -20.65 -10.68
C THR A 142 -18.27 -20.59 -9.35
N SER A 143 -17.67 -21.07 -8.25
CA SER A 143 -18.30 -21.07 -6.93
C SER A 143 -17.61 -20.10 -5.96
N PHE A 144 -18.22 -18.94 -5.73
CA PHE A 144 -18.01 -18.10 -4.56
C PHE A 144 -19.35 -17.38 -4.26
N LYS A 145 -19.57 -16.95 -3.02
CA LYS A 145 -20.81 -16.25 -2.65
C LYS A 145 -20.81 -14.82 -3.17
N PRO A 146 -21.99 -14.26 -3.54
CA PRO A 146 -22.11 -12.84 -3.80
C PRO A 146 -21.51 -12.00 -2.67
N PHE A 147 -20.76 -10.96 -3.01
CA PHE A 147 -20.06 -10.15 -2.03
C PHE A 147 -20.23 -8.65 -2.30
N LYS A 148 -20.01 -7.87 -1.24
CA LYS A 148 -19.86 -6.41 -1.26
C LYS A 148 -18.80 -6.01 -0.24
N LEU A 149 -17.84 -5.20 -0.66
CA LEU A 149 -16.72 -4.70 0.14
C LEU A 149 -16.62 -3.19 -0.06
N SER A 150 -16.38 -2.44 1.02
CA SER A 150 -16.28 -0.98 1.00
C SER A 150 -14.92 -0.54 1.54
N TYR A 151 -14.31 0.45 0.88
CA TYR A 151 -13.00 1.00 1.25
C TYR A 151 -13.09 2.52 1.35
N SER A 152 -12.65 3.07 2.48
CA SER A 152 -12.59 4.52 2.68
C SER A 152 -11.28 5.07 2.13
N VAL A 153 -11.38 6.08 1.26
CA VAL A 153 -10.21 6.70 0.61
C VAL A 153 -10.23 8.20 0.85
N THR A 154 -9.07 8.77 1.14
CA THR A 154 -8.87 10.22 1.14
C THR A 154 -8.09 10.63 -0.10
N VAL A 155 -8.65 11.59 -0.83
CA VAL A 155 -8.06 12.22 -2.02
C VAL A 155 -7.60 13.63 -1.65
N ARG A 156 -6.42 14.00 -2.10
CA ARG A 156 -5.84 15.34 -1.87
C ARG A 156 -5.88 16.25 -3.10
#